data_AF-A0A0R1Q2M8-F1
#
_entry.id   AF-A0A0R1Q2M8-F1
#
_cell.length_a   1.000
_cell.length_b   1.000
_cell.length_c   1.000
_cell.angle_alpha   90.00
_cell.angle_beta   90.00
_cell.angle_gamma   90.00
#
_symmetry.space_group_name_H-M   'P 1'
#
loop_
_entity.id
_entity.type
_entity.pdbx_description
1 polymer ?
#
loop_
_entity_poly.entity_id
_entity_poly.type
_entity_poly.pdbx_seq_one_letter_code
_entity_poly.pdbx_strand_id
1 'polypeptide(L)'
;MSPNELNNKNVQTLFKNQGIYNGLLGIGILYAVFLSSNTKELLLAIMAYIILVALYGSYSSGDRLIVFKQGGLAIIILGLLLIS
;
A
#
# COMPACT_ATOMS: atom_id res chain seq x y z
N MET A 1 -12.69 -14.32 8.18
CA MET A 1 -11.85 -15.52 8.43
C MET A 1 -12.08 -15.98 9.84
N SER A 2 -12.32 -17.28 10.02
CA SER A 2 -12.38 -17.91 11.34
C SER A 2 -10.97 -18.06 11.96
N PRO A 3 -10.86 -18.20 13.29
CA PRO A 3 -9.56 -18.42 13.95
C PRO A 3 -8.79 -19.64 13.40
N ASN A 4 -9.50 -20.70 13.00
CA ASN A 4 -8.87 -21.90 12.42
C ASN A 4 -8.27 -21.62 11.03
N GLU A 5 -8.91 -20.77 10.22
CA GLU A 5 -8.37 -20.35 8.92
C GLU A 5 -7.15 -19.44 9.08
N LEU A 6 -7.15 -18.54 10.06
CA LEU A 6 -6.01 -17.67 10.35
C LEU A 6 -4.77 -18.46 10.81
N ASN A 7 -4.98 -19.59 11.49
CA ASN A 7 -3.91 -20.50 11.89
C ASN A 7 -3.36 -21.36 10.74
N ASN A 8 -4.00 -21.38 9.57
CA ASN A 8 -3.52 -22.13 8.42
C ASN A 8 -2.13 -21.61 8.00
N LYS A 9 -1.15 -22.51 7.87
CA LYS A 9 0.24 -22.16 7.53
C LYS A 9 0.35 -21.38 6.22
N ASN A 10 -0.47 -21.70 5.21
CA ASN A 10 -0.45 -21.00 3.92
C ASN A 10 -0.97 -19.57 4.08
N VAL A 11 -2.06 -19.38 4.83
CA VAL A 11 -2.62 -18.06 5.13
C VAL A 11 -1.60 -17.20 5.90
N GLN A 12 -0.91 -17.78 6.89
CA GLN A 12 0.16 -17.09 7.61
C GLN A 12 1.32 -16.69 6.69
N THR A 13 1.75 -17.56 5.78
CA THR A 13 2.79 -17.25 4.79
C THR A 13 2.36 -16.10 3.88
N LEU A 14 1.11 -16.10 3.40
CA LEU A 14 0.57 -15.02 2.58
C LEU A 14 0.58 -13.67 3.34
N PHE A 15 0.18 -13.65 4.60
CA PHE A 15 0.25 -12.42 5.41
C PHE A 15 1.68 -11.94 5.65
N LYS A 16 2.64 -12.83 5.89
CA LYS A 16 4.05 -12.47 5.99
C LYS A 16 4.57 -11.87 4.70
N ASN A 17 4.24 -12.47 3.55
CA ASN A 17 4.62 -11.95 2.25
C ASN A 17 4.01 -10.57 2.00
N GLN A 18 2.73 -10.38 2.33
CA GLN A 18 2.07 -9.07 2.24
C GLN A 18 2.80 -8.01 3.09
N GLY A 19 3.23 -8.38 4.30
CA GLY A 19 4.04 -7.51 5.16
C GLY A 19 5.37 -7.11 4.53
N ILE A 20 6.09 -8.07 3.92
CA ILE A 20 7.37 -7.79 3.23
C ILE A 20 7.16 -6.87 2.02
N TYR A 21 6.16 -7.12 1.17
CA TYR A 21 5.87 -6.26 0.02
C TYR A 21 5.56 -4.82 0.45
N ASN A 22 4.73 -4.66 1.48
CA ASN A 22 4.40 -3.34 2.03
C ASN A 22 5.63 -2.67 2.67
N GLY A 23 6.48 -3.43 3.36
CA GLY A 23 7.73 -2.92 3.94
C GLY A 23 8.72 -2.43 2.88
N LEU A 24 8.86 -3.17 1.77
CA LEU A 24 9.70 -2.76 0.63
C LEU A 24 9.16 -1.50 -0.05
N LEU A 25 7.84 -1.33 -0.18
CA LEU A 25 7.25 -0.06 -0.61
C LEU A 25 7.61 1.08 0.35
N GLY A 26 7.57 0.83 1.67
CA GLY A 26 8.02 1.78 2.68
C GLY A 26 9.48 2.21 2.49
N ILE A 27 10.37 1.27 2.20
CA ILE A 27 11.78 1.56 1.86
C ILE A 27 11.86 2.39 0.57
N GLY A 28 11.06 2.07 -0.45
CA GLY A 28 10.97 2.86 -1.69
C GLY A 28 10.54 4.31 -1.43
N ILE A 29 9.60 4.53 -0.51
CA ILE A 29 9.18 5.88 -0.08
C ILE A 29 10.33 6.60 0.62
N LEU A 30 11.02 5.95 1.56
CA LEU A 30 12.17 6.54 2.25
C LEU A 30 13.28 6.92 1.26
N TYR A 31 13.55 6.07 0.28
CA TYR A 31 14.50 6.36 -0.78
C TYR A 31 14.06 7.58 -1.60
N ALA A 32 12.79 7.63 -2.03
CA ALA A 32 12.26 8.75 -2.79
C ALA A 32 12.40 10.09 -2.04
N VAL A 33 12.14 10.09 -0.73
CA VAL A 33 12.16 11.30 0.10
C VAL A 33 13.58 11.76 0.44
N PHE A 34 14.47 10.85 0.83
CA PHE A 34 15.76 11.22 1.42
C PHE A 34 16.95 11.15 0.46
N LEU A 35 16.85 10.37 -0.61
CA LEU A 35 18.00 10.02 -1.46
C LEU A 35 17.79 10.37 -2.94
N SER A 36 16.55 10.51 -3.40
CA SER A 36 16.25 10.76 -4.81
C SER A 36 16.24 12.25 -5.14
N SER A 37 16.81 12.63 -6.29
CA SER A 37 16.65 13.97 -6.88
C SER A 37 15.27 14.17 -7.52
N ASN A 38 14.52 13.10 -7.79
CA ASN A 38 13.21 13.12 -8.46
C ASN A 38 12.10 12.68 -7.48
N THR A 39 12.11 13.24 -6.28
CA THR A 39 11.20 12.85 -5.18
C THR A 39 9.73 12.88 -5.61
N LYS A 40 9.30 13.93 -6.31
CA LYS A 40 7.90 14.14 -6.68
C LYS A 40 7.39 13.04 -7.62
N GLU A 41 8.14 12.73 -8.67
CA GLU A 41 7.80 11.72 -9.66
C GLU A 41 7.75 10.32 -9.04
N LEU A 42 8.74 9.97 -8.21
CA LEU A 42 8.77 8.68 -7.52
C LEU A 42 7.61 8.53 -6.56
N LEU A 43 7.32 9.55 -5.75
CA LEU A 43 6.19 9.51 -4.82
C LEU A 43 4.85 9.45 -5.56
N LEU A 44 4.67 10.20 -6.65
CA LEU A 44 3.46 10.11 -7.47
C LEU A 44 3.23 8.66 -7.96
N ALA A 45 4.27 8.02 -8.50
CA ALA A 45 4.18 6.65 -8.98
C ALA A 45 3.87 5.65 -7.85
N ILE A 46 4.55 5.76 -6.70
CA ILE A 46 4.34 4.87 -5.55
C ILE A 46 2.94 5.07 -4.93
N MET A 47 2.50 6.32 -4.75
CA MET A 47 1.17 6.61 -4.21
C MET A 47 0.07 6.11 -5.14
N ALA A 48 0.20 6.34 -6.45
CA ALA A 48 -0.75 5.81 -7.44
C ALA A 48 -0.82 4.28 -7.38
N TYR A 49 0.33 3.60 -7.27
CA TYR A 49 0.38 2.14 -7.11
C TYR A 49 -0.36 1.68 -5.84
N ILE A 50 -0.10 2.28 -4.68
CA ILE A 50 -0.77 1.92 -3.41
C ILE A 50 -2.29 2.09 -3.53
N ILE A 51 -2.74 3.18 -4.15
CA ILE A 51 -4.17 3.44 -4.37
C ILE A 51 -4.79 2.36 -5.27
N LEU A 52 -4.14 2.01 -6.39
CA LEU A 52 -4.64 0.97 -7.30
C LEU A 52 -4.73 -0.40 -6.60
N VAL A 53 -3.72 -0.76 -5.80
CA VAL A 53 -3.74 -2.01 -5.01
C VAL A 53 -4.86 -1.98 -3.98
N ALA A 54 -5.09 -0.85 -3.29
CA ALA A 54 -6.18 -0.73 -2.32
C ALA A 54 -7.56 -0.79 -2.98
N LEU A 55 -7.73 -0.17 -4.16
CA LEU A 55 -8.96 -0.26 -4.95
C LEU A 55 -9.22 -1.70 -5.40
N TYR A 56 -8.21 -2.38 -5.93
CA TYR A 56 -8.34 -3.77 -6.34
C TYR A 56 -8.62 -4.70 -5.14
N GLY A 57 -7.93 -4.50 -4.02
CA GLY A 57 -8.16 -5.24 -2.78
C GLY A 57 -9.59 -5.05 -2.25
N SER A 58 -10.11 -3.82 -2.31
CA SER A 58 -11.50 -3.55 -1.95
C SER A 58 -12.50 -4.21 -2.89
N TYR A 59 -12.28 -4.12 -4.21
CA TYR A 59 -13.14 -4.75 -5.20
C TYR A 59 -13.18 -6.28 -5.05
N SER A 60 -12.00 -6.91 -4.95
CA SER A 60 -11.86 -8.36 -4.90
C SER A 60 -12.35 -9.00 -3.59
N SER A 61 -12.16 -8.33 -2.45
CA SER A 61 -12.62 -8.84 -1.14
C SER A 61 -14.05 -8.43 -0.79
N GLY A 62 -14.60 -7.42 -1.46
CA GLY A 62 -15.87 -6.78 -1.11
C GLY A 62 -15.78 -5.83 0.09
N ASP A 63 -14.62 -5.69 0.74
CA ASP A 63 -14.43 -4.80 1.89
C ASP A 63 -14.01 -3.39 1.44
N ARG A 64 -14.95 -2.43 1.52
CA ARG A 64 -14.70 -1.02 1.19
C ARG A 64 -13.75 -0.32 2.16
N LEU A 65 -13.59 -0.83 3.38
CA LEU A 65 -12.69 -0.23 4.37
C LEU A 65 -11.23 -0.37 3.97
N ILE A 66 -10.89 -1.28 3.05
CA ILE A 66 -9.52 -1.43 2.54
C ILE A 66 -9.03 -0.15 1.87
N VAL A 67 -9.87 0.55 1.10
CA VAL A 67 -9.49 1.82 0.45
C VAL A 67 -9.09 2.84 1.51
N PHE A 68 -9.85 2.94 2.59
CA PHE A 68 -9.56 3.88 3.68
C PHE A 68 -8.31 3.48 4.47
N LYS A 69 -8.21 2.21 4.90
CA LYS A 69 -7.14 1.73 5.78
C LYS A 69 -5.79 1.61 5.07
N GLN A 70 -5.78 1.16 3.81
CA GLN A 70 -4.54 0.90 3.06
C GLN A 70 -4.22 2.02 2.06
N GLY A 71 -5.23 2.65 1.46
CA GLY A 71 -5.05 3.71 0.45
C GLY A 71 -5.18 5.14 1.00
N GLY A 72 -5.80 5.35 2.16
CA GLY A 72 -6.18 6.69 2.63
C GLY A 72 -5.02 7.68 2.71
N LEU A 73 -3.90 7.30 3.34
CA LEU A 73 -2.71 8.14 3.42
C LEU A 73 -2.11 8.41 2.03
N ALA A 74 -2.10 7.42 1.15
CA ALA A 74 -1.59 7.58 -0.21
C ALA A 74 -2.44 8.56 -1.03
N ILE A 75 -3.76 8.54 -0.87
CA ILE A 75 -4.68 9.50 -1.53
C ILE A 75 -4.39 10.93 -1.06
N ILE A 76 -4.22 11.13 0.25
CA ILE A 76 -3.91 12.45 0.82
C ILE A 76 -2.57 12.95 0.25
N ILE A 77 -1.53 12.13 0.29
CA ILE A 77 -0.20 12.50 -0.23
C ILE A 77 -0.26 12.79 -1.72
N LEU A 78 -0.94 11.96 -2.52
CA LEU A 78 -1.11 12.19 -3.95
C LEU A 78 -1.80 13.54 -4.22
N GLY A 79 -2.87 13.85 -3.47
CA GLY A 79 -3.56 15.14 -3.58
C GLY A 79 -2.64 16.32 -3.27
N LEU A 80 -1.83 16.22 -2.20
CA LEU A 80 -0.85 17.25 -1.83
C LEU A 80 0.24 17.43 -2.91
N LEU A 81 0.75 16.33 -3.47
CA LEU A 81 1.79 16.37 -4.51
C LEU A 81 1.29 16.99 -5.82
N LEU A 82 -0.01 16.87 -6.14
CA LEU A 82 -0.59 17.43 -7.35
C LEU A 82 -0.79 18.95 -7.28
N ILE A 83 -0.86 19.52 -6.07
CA ILE A 83 -1.05 20.96 -5.86
C ILE A 83 0.22 21.72 -5.45
N SER A 84 1.27 21.01 -5.05
CA SER A 84 2.61 21.55 -4.76
C SER A 84 3.45 21.68 -6.02
#